data_AF-A0ABD7CLF9-F1
#
_entry.id   AF-A0ABD7CLF9-F1
#
_cell.length_a   1.000
_cell.length_b   1.000
_cell.length_c   1.000
_cell.angle_alpha   90.00
_cell.angle_beta   90.00
_cell.angle_gamma   90.00
#
_symmetry.space_group_name_H-M   'P 1'
#
loop_
_entity.id
_entity.type
_entity.pdbx_description
1 polymer ?
#
loop_
_entity_poly.entity_id
_entity_poly.type
_entity_poly.pdbx_seq_one_letter_code
_entity_poly.pdbx_strand_id
1 'polypeptide(L)'
;MKNFNWNEFKKGEIVVYCDTKEKAINFLSECNLNNIKWADGERIIPTQCFIDDFEEYKNGICYRFVNDFYSYGLAHDEIDYYKNHDCYKTIEWEIENKIDYDREYNILEIKEFPEETEFIDNMGYKVKFENGCMKVWSNGTLKWGKCKITKNWLGSKFKLVKKDKKVEFIEAIKAFTKGKTIKVQYKNIIEIYEPEEFNGEYILTDGDTLSPENILHGEWYIKED
;
A
#
# COMPACT_ATOMS: atom_id res chain seq x y z
N MET A 1 2.80 9.70 -9.32
CA MET A 1 2.24 10.83 -10.09
C MET A 1 2.63 10.73 -11.57
N LYS A 2 1.65 10.64 -12.49
CA LYS A 2 1.96 10.55 -13.94
C LYS A 2 2.47 11.88 -14.45
N ASN A 3 3.49 11.86 -15.29
CA ASN A 3 4.04 13.04 -15.97
C ASN A 3 4.63 14.11 -15.03
N PHE A 4 5.13 13.72 -13.86
CA PHE A 4 5.88 14.66 -13.01
C PHE A 4 7.12 15.19 -13.75
N ASN A 5 7.29 16.52 -13.78
CA ASN A 5 8.38 17.16 -14.52
C ASN A 5 9.69 17.15 -13.70
N TRP A 6 10.41 16.04 -13.77
CA TRP A 6 11.69 15.86 -13.09
C TRP A 6 12.77 16.89 -13.48
N ASN A 7 12.68 17.46 -14.69
CA ASN A 7 13.65 18.47 -15.13
C ASN A 7 13.44 19.82 -14.42
N GLU A 8 12.19 20.27 -14.27
CA GLU A 8 11.86 21.46 -13.47
C GLU A 8 12.17 21.22 -11.99
N PHE A 9 11.88 20.03 -11.48
CA PHE A 9 12.23 19.66 -10.11
C PHE A 9 13.74 19.79 -9.86
N LYS A 10 14.59 19.23 -10.73
CA LYS A 10 16.06 19.31 -10.62
C LYS A 10 16.64 20.71 -10.81
N LYS A 11 15.86 21.67 -11.32
CA LYS A 11 16.24 23.09 -11.35
C LYS A 11 15.96 23.82 -10.04
N GLY A 12 15.29 23.17 -9.08
CA GLY A 12 14.88 23.79 -7.82
C GLY A 12 13.62 24.67 -7.94
N GLU A 13 12.90 24.59 -9.05
CA GLU A 13 11.69 25.39 -9.31
C GLU A 13 10.43 24.80 -8.66
N ILE A 14 10.48 23.51 -8.30
CA ILE A 14 9.36 22.76 -7.72
C ILE A 14 9.74 22.26 -6.32
N VAL A 15 8.81 22.42 -5.39
CA VAL A 15 8.84 21.77 -4.07
C VAL A 15 7.74 20.72 -4.04
N VAL A 16 8.06 19.52 -3.58
CA VAL A 16 7.11 18.41 -3.48
C VAL A 16 6.68 18.26 -2.02
N TYR A 17 5.38 18.31 -1.76
CA TYR A 17 4.80 18.14 -0.42
C TYR A 17 4.18 16.75 -0.26
N CYS A 18 4.50 16.07 0.84
CA CYS A 18 3.93 14.79 1.23
C CYS A 18 3.28 14.93 2.61
N ASP A 19 1.95 14.86 2.68
CA ASP A 19 1.16 14.92 3.93
C ASP A 19 1.14 13.58 4.70
N THR A 20 1.55 12.48 4.06
CA THR A 20 1.64 11.16 4.70
C THR A 20 3.00 10.50 4.48
N LYS A 21 3.35 9.60 5.40
CA LYS A 21 4.54 8.76 5.30
C LYS A 21 4.57 7.94 4.02
N GLU A 22 3.41 7.41 3.60
CA GLU A 22 3.29 6.62 2.38
C GLU A 22 3.65 7.43 1.13
N LYS A 23 3.15 8.67 1.03
CA LYS A 23 3.48 9.59 -0.07
C LYS A 23 4.97 9.94 -0.05
N ALA A 24 5.55 10.19 1.13
CA ALA A 24 6.98 10.47 1.29
C ALA A 24 7.85 9.29 0.81
N ILE A 25 7.56 8.06 1.27
CA ILE A 25 8.26 6.85 0.84
C ILE A 25 8.13 6.66 -0.67
N ASN A 26 6.94 6.85 -1.24
CA ASN A 26 6.71 6.71 -2.67
C ASN A 26 7.54 7.74 -3.47
N PHE A 27 7.49 9.01 -3.09
CA PHE A 27 8.27 10.06 -3.75
C PHE A 27 9.79 9.82 -3.67
N LEU A 28 10.30 9.43 -2.50
CA LEU A 28 11.72 9.10 -2.31
C LEU A 28 12.15 7.89 -3.13
N SER A 29 11.27 6.92 -3.33
CA SER A 29 11.51 5.78 -4.22
C SER A 29 11.64 6.23 -5.68
N GLU A 30 10.78 7.14 -6.13
CA GLU A 30 10.88 7.75 -7.45
C GLU A 30 12.14 8.62 -7.63
N CYS A 31 12.60 9.31 -6.57
CA CYS A 31 13.88 10.00 -6.57
C CYS A 31 15.05 9.05 -6.87
N ASN A 32 15.06 7.86 -6.24
CA ASN A 32 16.07 6.83 -6.51
C ASN A 32 16.05 6.36 -7.98
N LEU A 33 14.86 6.13 -8.56
CA LEU A 33 14.71 5.77 -9.98
C LEU A 33 15.27 6.87 -10.91
N ASN A 34 15.20 8.12 -10.47
CA ASN A 34 15.70 9.30 -11.19
C ASN A 34 17.15 9.69 -10.84
N ASN A 35 17.89 8.81 -10.16
CA ASN A 35 19.28 8.98 -9.73
C ASN A 35 19.51 10.23 -8.86
N ILE A 36 18.53 10.57 -8.02
CA ILE A 36 18.63 11.66 -7.05
C ILE A 36 19.16 11.10 -5.72
N LYS A 37 20.02 11.87 -5.06
CA LYS A 37 20.61 11.59 -3.75
C LYS A 37 20.30 12.74 -2.79
N TRP A 38 20.52 12.55 -1.51
CA TRP A 38 20.50 13.65 -0.54
C TRP A 38 21.60 14.67 -0.87
N ALA A 39 21.37 15.92 -0.43
CA ALA A 39 22.28 17.05 -0.60
C ALA A 39 23.69 16.82 -0.02
N ASP A 40 23.81 15.96 0.99
CA ASP A 40 25.08 15.53 1.59
C ASP A 40 25.81 14.44 0.78
N GLY A 41 25.18 13.95 -0.30
CA GLY A 41 25.70 12.91 -1.18
C GLY A 41 25.33 11.48 -0.77
N GLU A 42 24.62 11.28 0.34
CA GLU A 42 24.15 9.97 0.77
C GLU A 42 23.04 9.41 -0.14
N ARG A 43 22.91 8.09 -0.15
CA ARG A 43 21.84 7.41 -0.87
C ARG A 43 20.53 7.55 -0.10
N ILE A 44 19.44 7.72 -0.82
CA ILE A 44 18.11 7.77 -0.22
C ILE A 44 17.67 6.34 0.15
N ILE A 45 17.34 6.12 1.42
CA ILE A 45 16.62 4.94 1.90
C ILE A 45 15.16 5.36 2.12
N PRO A 46 14.22 5.09 1.20
CA PRO A 46 12.89 5.69 1.24
C PRO A 46 12.11 5.45 2.53
N THR A 47 12.28 4.28 3.15
CA THR A 47 11.61 3.88 4.40
C THR A 47 12.12 4.62 5.63
N GLN A 48 13.24 5.33 5.53
CA GLN A 48 13.82 6.20 6.56
C GLN A 48 13.53 7.67 6.24
N CYS A 49 12.29 7.98 5.86
CA CYS A 49 11.86 9.36 5.67
C CYS A 49 11.64 10.04 7.03
N PHE A 50 11.93 11.33 7.09
CA PHE A 50 11.97 12.09 8.34
C PHE A 50 10.62 12.45 8.96
N ILE A 51 9.49 12.11 8.32
CA ILE A 51 8.15 12.58 8.74
C ILE A 51 7.79 12.20 10.18
N ASP A 52 8.30 11.07 10.69
CA ASP A 52 8.08 10.61 12.07
C ASP A 52 9.25 10.98 13.00
N ASP A 53 10.37 11.46 12.46
CA ASP A 53 11.61 11.70 13.19
C ASP A 53 11.64 13.10 13.84
N PHE A 54 10.82 14.04 13.33
CA PHE A 54 10.77 15.42 13.80
C PHE A 54 9.32 15.93 13.95
N GLU A 55 9.03 16.58 15.09
CA GLU A 55 7.68 17.12 15.39
C GLU A 55 7.22 18.18 14.37
N GLU A 56 8.16 18.93 13.79
CA GLU A 56 7.93 19.92 12.71
C GLU A 56 7.33 19.31 11.43
N TYR A 57 7.54 18.01 11.17
CA TYR A 57 7.00 17.32 9.99
C TYR A 57 5.69 16.59 10.24
N LYS A 58 5.08 16.77 11.42
CA LYS A 58 3.80 16.14 11.79
C LYS A 58 2.65 16.50 10.85
N ASN A 59 2.72 17.66 10.21
CA ASN A 59 1.75 18.10 9.20
C ASN A 59 2.20 17.81 7.77
N GLY A 60 3.18 16.91 7.59
CA GLY A 60 3.78 16.57 6.32
C GLY A 60 5.16 17.20 6.12
N ILE A 61 5.86 16.69 5.11
CA ILE A 61 7.24 17.03 4.78
C ILE A 61 7.33 17.55 3.35
N CYS A 62 8.15 18.57 3.12
CA CYS A 62 8.44 19.08 1.80
C CYS A 62 9.84 18.65 1.35
N TYR A 63 9.98 18.33 0.07
CA TYR A 63 11.23 17.98 -0.58
C TYR A 63 11.54 18.92 -1.73
N ARG A 64 12.77 19.40 -1.83
CA ARG A 64 13.25 20.20 -2.97
C ARG A 64 14.59 19.70 -3.48
N PHE A 65 14.87 19.92 -4.76
CA PHE A 65 16.22 19.75 -5.27
C PHE A 65 17.00 21.05 -5.09
N VAL A 66 18.08 21.00 -4.30
CA VAL A 66 19.05 22.09 -4.16
C VAL A 66 20.12 21.92 -5.23
N ASN A 67 20.35 22.99 -5.99
CA ASN A 67 21.37 23.05 -7.02
C ASN A 67 22.08 24.41 -6.92
N ASP A 68 22.86 24.57 -5.86
CA ASP A 68 23.67 25.76 -5.62
C ASP A 68 25.15 25.40 -5.43
N PHE A 69 25.98 26.39 -5.13
CA PHE A 69 27.42 26.22 -5.03
C PHE A 69 27.87 25.36 -3.83
N TYR A 70 27.01 25.24 -2.81
CA TYR A 70 27.33 24.58 -1.55
C TYR A 70 26.63 23.23 -1.39
N SER A 71 25.55 23.01 -2.13
CA SER A 71 24.70 21.83 -1.99
C SER A 71 24.13 21.40 -3.35
N TYR A 72 24.20 20.09 -3.60
CA TYR A 72 23.66 19.47 -4.81
C TYR A 72 22.95 18.17 -4.47
N GLY A 73 21.62 18.20 -4.48
CA GLY A 73 20.80 17.03 -4.18
C GLY A 73 19.48 17.38 -3.51
N LEU A 74 18.82 16.35 -2.98
CA LEU A 74 17.55 16.47 -2.30
C LEU A 74 17.75 17.09 -0.91
N ALA A 75 16.91 18.05 -0.57
CA ALA A 75 16.76 18.57 0.79
C ALA A 75 15.31 18.46 1.22
N HIS A 76 15.07 18.53 2.53
CA HIS A 76 13.74 18.52 3.11
C HIS A 76 13.55 19.69 4.09
N ASP A 77 12.30 20.11 4.28
CA ASP A 77 11.92 21.13 5.26
C ASP A 77 10.42 21.01 5.58
N GLU A 78 9.95 21.80 6.55
CA GLU A 78 8.53 21.89 6.89
C GLU A 78 7.75 22.70 5.83
N ILE A 79 6.45 22.42 5.71
CA ILE A 79 5.61 23.12 4.71
C ILE A 79 5.53 24.64 4.97
N ASP A 80 5.61 25.06 6.23
CA ASP A 80 5.49 26.46 6.63
C ASP A 80 6.69 27.29 6.16
N TYR A 81 7.89 26.72 6.11
CA TYR A 81 9.06 27.35 5.50
C TYR A 81 8.77 27.75 4.05
N TYR A 82 8.19 26.85 3.25
CA TYR A 82 7.94 27.11 1.82
C TYR A 82 6.71 27.99 1.56
N LYS A 83 5.66 27.89 2.38
CA LYS A 83 4.48 28.76 2.27
C LYS A 83 4.80 30.24 2.48
N ASN A 84 5.83 30.55 3.26
CA ASN A 84 6.29 31.91 3.51
C ASN A 84 7.15 32.49 2.37
N HIS A 85 7.39 31.74 1.30
CA HIS A 85 8.22 32.13 0.17
C HIS A 85 7.47 31.99 -1.17
N ASP A 86 7.07 33.11 -1.77
CA ASP A 86 6.29 33.15 -3.03
C ASP A 86 7.06 32.63 -4.26
N CYS A 87 8.35 32.30 -4.13
CA CYS A 87 9.20 31.87 -5.24
C CYS A 87 9.12 30.37 -5.54
N TYR A 88 8.46 29.56 -4.70
CA TYR A 88 8.39 28.12 -4.89
C TYR A 88 7.03 27.67 -5.38
N LYS A 89 7.02 26.87 -6.45
CA LYS A 89 5.83 26.13 -6.86
C LYS A 89 5.73 24.84 -6.06
N THR A 90 4.89 24.84 -5.04
CA THR A 90 4.62 23.63 -4.24
C THR A 90 3.60 22.74 -4.94
N ILE A 91 3.92 21.46 -5.09
CA ILE A 91 3.06 20.41 -5.66
C ILE A 91 2.85 19.35 -4.60
N GLU A 92 1.59 19.00 -4.32
CA GLU A 92 1.29 17.86 -3.46
C GLU A 92 1.57 16.55 -4.21
N TRP A 93 2.32 15.65 -3.59
CA TRP A 93 2.64 14.36 -4.16
C TRP A 93 1.45 13.43 -4.08
N GLU A 94 1.02 12.96 -5.24
CA GLU A 94 0.04 11.89 -5.34
C GLU A 94 0.71 10.59 -5.76
N ILE A 95 0.49 9.55 -4.96
CA ILE A 95 0.83 8.18 -5.34
C ILE A 95 -0.08 7.84 -6.52
N GLU A 96 0.54 7.60 -7.67
CA GLU A 96 -0.20 7.06 -8.80
C GLU A 96 -0.41 5.58 -8.51
N ASN A 97 -1.67 5.13 -8.64
CA ASN A 97 -2.24 3.92 -8.03
C ASN A 97 -2.55 4.10 -6.54
N LYS A 98 -3.56 4.93 -6.23
CA LYS A 98 -4.50 4.46 -5.19
C LYS A 98 -4.93 3.07 -5.64
N ILE A 99 -4.64 2.06 -4.82
CA ILE A 99 -5.09 0.70 -5.09
C ILE A 99 -6.61 0.78 -5.13
N ASP A 100 -7.15 0.77 -6.34
CA ASP A 100 -8.57 0.74 -6.58
C ASP A 100 -8.94 -0.74 -6.62
N TYR A 101 -9.50 -1.23 -5.53
CA TYR A 101 -9.84 -2.64 -5.39
C TYR A 101 -11.06 -3.03 -6.25
N ASP A 102 -11.83 -2.06 -6.72
CA ASP A 102 -13.07 -2.30 -7.46
C ASP A 102 -12.85 -2.25 -8.98
N ARG A 103 -11.75 -1.64 -9.45
CA ARG A 103 -11.37 -1.64 -10.88
C ARG A 103 -10.76 -2.94 -11.36
N GLU A 104 -10.81 -3.10 -12.67
CA GLU A 104 -10.09 -4.15 -13.40
C GLU A 104 -8.77 -3.64 -13.97
N TYR A 105 -7.73 -4.44 -13.79
CA TYR A 105 -6.38 -4.21 -14.25
C TYR A 105 -6.07 -5.09 -15.45
N ASN A 106 -5.16 -4.65 -16.33
CA ASN A 106 -4.59 -5.50 -17.37
C ASN A 106 -3.25 -6.11 -16.94
N ILE A 107 -2.74 -7.08 -17.71
CA ILE A 107 -1.51 -7.81 -17.35
C ILE A 107 -0.28 -6.91 -17.15
N LEU A 108 -0.19 -5.79 -17.91
CA LEU A 108 0.92 -4.85 -17.81
C LEU A 108 0.82 -3.95 -16.59
N GLU A 109 -0.38 -3.76 -16.03
CA GLU A 109 -0.58 -3.02 -14.79
C GLU A 109 -0.27 -3.93 -13.59
N ILE A 110 -0.80 -5.15 -13.56
CA ILE A 110 -0.59 -6.06 -12.41
C ILE A 110 0.87 -6.49 -12.22
N LYS A 111 1.71 -6.41 -13.26
CA LYS A 111 3.15 -6.71 -13.14
C LYS A 111 3.91 -5.64 -12.34
N GLU A 112 3.35 -4.43 -12.23
CA GLU A 112 3.95 -3.29 -11.51
C GLU A 112 3.56 -3.29 -10.02
N PHE A 113 2.62 -4.16 -9.61
CA PHE A 113 2.29 -4.35 -8.21
C PHE A 113 3.42 -5.10 -7.49
N PRO A 114 3.54 -4.94 -6.15
CA PRO A 114 4.47 -5.73 -5.36
C PRO A 114 4.31 -7.23 -5.64
N GLU A 115 5.41 -7.97 -5.67
CA GLU A 115 5.34 -9.44 -5.74
C GLU A 115 4.47 -9.99 -4.60
N GLU A 116 3.89 -11.18 -4.80
CA GLU A 116 2.94 -11.81 -3.89
C GLU A 116 1.57 -11.09 -3.77
N THR A 117 1.33 -10.02 -4.53
CA THR A 117 -0.01 -9.46 -4.73
C THR A 117 -0.86 -10.44 -5.52
N GLU A 118 -2.03 -10.80 -4.98
CA GLU A 118 -2.95 -11.74 -5.58
C GLU A 118 -4.04 -11.03 -6.38
N PHE A 119 -4.37 -11.58 -7.54
CA PHE A 119 -5.45 -11.14 -8.40
C PHE A 119 -6.32 -12.33 -8.79
N ILE A 120 -7.55 -12.06 -9.19
CA ILE A 120 -8.44 -13.02 -9.85
C ILE A 120 -8.64 -12.56 -11.27
N ASP A 121 -8.42 -13.44 -12.24
CA ASP A 121 -8.73 -13.15 -13.63
C ASP A 121 -10.24 -13.29 -13.92
N ASN A 122 -10.66 -12.86 -15.10
CA ASN A 122 -12.04 -12.98 -15.56
C ASN A 122 -12.55 -14.43 -15.73
N MET A 123 -11.68 -15.44 -15.61
CA MET A 123 -12.03 -16.86 -15.61
C MET A 123 -12.09 -17.46 -14.20
N GLY A 124 -11.83 -16.66 -13.15
CA GLY A 124 -11.85 -17.10 -11.75
C GLY A 124 -10.54 -17.72 -11.25
N TYR A 125 -9.46 -17.68 -12.03
CA TYR A 125 -8.15 -18.16 -11.59
C TYR A 125 -7.45 -17.11 -10.73
N LYS A 126 -6.99 -17.53 -9.55
CA LYS A 126 -6.08 -16.72 -8.75
C LYS A 126 -4.68 -16.70 -9.36
N VAL A 127 -4.10 -15.52 -9.47
CA VAL A 127 -2.79 -15.28 -10.06
C VAL A 127 -1.97 -14.34 -9.19
N LYS A 128 -0.65 -14.47 -9.24
CA LYS A 128 0.29 -13.53 -8.62
C LYS A 128 1.61 -13.51 -9.38
N PHE A 129 2.43 -12.51 -9.15
CA PHE A 129 3.84 -12.52 -9.57
C PHE A 129 4.73 -12.90 -8.39
N GLU A 130 5.66 -13.81 -8.64
CA GLU A 130 6.62 -14.30 -7.65
C GLU A 130 7.94 -14.66 -8.36
N ASN A 131 9.04 -14.06 -7.90
CA ASN A 131 10.37 -14.19 -8.49
C ASN A 131 10.37 -13.92 -10.01
N GLY A 132 9.75 -12.82 -10.44
CA GLY A 132 9.63 -12.41 -11.84
C GLY A 132 8.78 -13.33 -12.72
N CYS A 133 8.09 -14.32 -12.16
CA CYS A 133 7.24 -15.27 -12.90
C CYS A 133 5.78 -15.11 -12.48
N MET A 134 4.88 -15.15 -13.46
CA MET A 134 3.45 -15.31 -13.17
C MET A 134 3.19 -16.72 -12.62
N LYS A 135 2.53 -16.79 -11.47
CA LYS A 135 2.02 -18.02 -10.88
C LYS A 135 0.50 -18.05 -10.94
N VAL A 136 -0.05 -19.25 -11.09
CA VAL A 136 -1.50 -19.50 -11.07
C VAL A 136 -1.79 -20.54 -9.99
N TRP A 137 -2.84 -20.31 -9.22
CA TRP A 137 -3.31 -21.25 -8.21
C TRP A 137 -4.07 -22.41 -8.87
N SER A 138 -3.68 -23.63 -8.54
CA SER A 138 -4.39 -24.84 -8.99
C SER A 138 -5.22 -25.39 -7.83
N ASN A 139 -6.54 -25.38 -7.98
CA ASN A 139 -7.45 -25.98 -7.00
C ASN A 139 -7.29 -27.51 -6.91
N GLY A 140 -6.85 -28.17 -7.98
CA GLY A 140 -6.64 -29.62 -7.97
C GLY A 140 -5.41 -30.06 -7.17
N THR A 141 -4.37 -29.23 -7.14
CA THR A 141 -3.11 -29.54 -6.42
C THR A 141 -2.90 -28.71 -5.16
N LEU A 142 -3.78 -27.72 -4.91
CA LEU A 142 -3.69 -26.74 -3.82
C LEU A 142 -2.31 -26.07 -3.73
N LYS A 143 -1.75 -25.73 -4.90
CA LYS A 143 -0.40 -25.18 -5.02
C LYS A 143 -0.32 -24.14 -6.13
N TRP A 144 0.60 -23.20 -5.95
CA TRP A 144 1.00 -22.23 -6.97
C TRP A 144 1.90 -22.90 -8.01
N GLY A 145 1.48 -22.87 -9.27
CA GLY A 145 2.25 -23.36 -10.42
C GLY A 145 2.81 -22.20 -11.25
N LYS A 146 4.01 -22.36 -11.81
CA LYS A 146 4.52 -21.43 -12.83
C LYS A 146 3.61 -21.47 -14.05
N CYS A 147 3.18 -20.30 -14.52
CA CYS A 147 2.34 -20.17 -15.70
C CYS A 147 3.17 -19.65 -16.88
N LYS A 148 2.98 -20.25 -18.05
CA LYS A 148 3.46 -19.68 -19.31
C LYS A 148 2.40 -18.71 -19.80
N ILE A 149 2.75 -17.42 -19.92
CA ILE A 149 1.83 -16.41 -20.43
C ILE A 149 1.44 -16.77 -21.87
N THR A 150 0.14 -16.74 -22.15
CA THR A 150 -0.45 -17.06 -23.45
C THR A 150 -1.18 -15.83 -24.00
N LYS A 151 -1.62 -15.87 -25.26
CA LYS A 151 -2.40 -14.76 -25.85
C LYS A 151 -3.68 -14.44 -25.06
N ASN A 152 -4.31 -15.44 -24.44
CA ASN A 152 -5.51 -15.24 -23.63
C ASN A 152 -5.20 -14.35 -22.42
N TRP A 153 -4.08 -14.61 -21.72
CA TRP A 153 -3.65 -13.82 -20.57
C TRP A 153 -3.37 -12.35 -20.91
N LEU A 154 -2.91 -12.06 -22.13
CA LEU A 154 -2.68 -10.68 -22.57
C LEU A 154 -3.97 -9.87 -22.73
N GLY A 155 -5.10 -10.55 -23.02
CA GLY A 155 -6.43 -9.95 -23.11
C GLY A 155 -7.24 -10.03 -21.82
N SER A 156 -6.78 -10.77 -20.81
CA SER A 156 -7.48 -10.94 -19.54
C SER A 156 -7.52 -9.65 -18.74
N LYS A 157 -8.59 -9.54 -17.95
CA LYS A 157 -8.79 -8.53 -16.93
C LYS A 157 -8.64 -9.19 -15.56
N PHE A 158 -8.05 -8.44 -14.63
CA PHE A 158 -7.66 -8.92 -13.32
C PHE A 158 -8.24 -8.00 -12.26
N LYS A 159 -8.89 -8.55 -11.25
CA LYS A 159 -9.32 -7.82 -10.05
C LYS A 159 -8.39 -8.15 -8.91
N LEU A 160 -8.00 -7.15 -8.13
CA LEU A 160 -7.18 -7.37 -6.96
C LEU A 160 -7.94 -8.23 -5.96
N VAL A 161 -7.29 -9.24 -5.39
CA VAL A 161 -7.87 -9.97 -4.25
C VAL A 161 -7.71 -9.09 -3.03
N LYS A 162 -8.83 -8.59 -2.50
CA LYS A 162 -8.89 -7.98 -1.18
C LYS A 162 -8.37 -9.00 -0.17
N LYS A 163 -7.19 -8.74 0.40
CA LYS A 163 -6.67 -9.56 1.51
C LYS A 163 -7.37 -9.09 2.78
N ASP A 164 -7.82 -10.03 3.60
CA ASP A 164 -8.34 -9.70 4.92
C ASP A 164 -7.29 -8.86 5.67
N LYS A 165 -7.71 -7.73 6.25
CA LYS A 165 -6.81 -6.83 6.97
C LYS A 165 -6.39 -7.47 8.28
N LYS A 166 -5.11 -7.84 8.42
CA LYS A 166 -4.57 -8.33 9.70
C LYS A 166 -4.64 -7.21 10.74
N VAL A 167 -5.15 -7.54 11.93
CA VAL A 167 -5.36 -6.60 13.03
C VAL A 167 -5.15 -7.29 14.38
N GLU A 168 -5.09 -6.50 15.44
CA GLU A 168 -5.16 -7.01 16.81
C GLU A 168 -6.60 -7.42 17.16
N PHE A 169 -6.77 -8.34 18.12
CA PHE A 169 -8.09 -8.84 18.54
C PHE A 169 -9.09 -7.71 18.84
N ILE A 170 -8.67 -6.70 19.61
CA ILE A 170 -9.55 -5.59 20.00
C ILE A 170 -10.03 -4.79 18.78
N GLU A 171 -9.20 -4.66 17.75
CA GLU A 171 -9.59 -3.98 16.52
C GLU A 171 -10.56 -4.82 15.69
N ALA A 172 -10.37 -6.15 15.64
CA ALA A 172 -11.32 -7.07 15.01
C ALA A 172 -12.70 -6.98 15.67
N ILE A 173 -12.78 -7.03 17.01
CA ILE A 173 -14.06 -6.90 17.72
C ILE A 173 -14.72 -5.54 17.48
N LYS A 174 -13.96 -4.44 17.45
CA LYS A 174 -14.49 -3.11 17.11
C LYS A 174 -15.03 -3.02 15.67
N ALA A 175 -14.50 -3.82 14.75
CA ALA A 175 -15.02 -3.91 13.39
C ALA A 175 -16.27 -4.79 13.33
N PHE A 176 -16.29 -5.88 14.08
CA PHE A 176 -17.44 -6.77 14.19
C PHE A 176 -18.68 -6.06 14.76
N THR A 177 -18.50 -5.23 15.79
CA THR A 177 -19.60 -4.41 16.33
C THR A 177 -20.13 -3.35 15.36
N LYS A 178 -19.48 -3.19 14.20
CA LYS A 178 -19.92 -2.35 13.08
C LYS A 178 -20.42 -3.17 11.89
N GLY A 179 -20.67 -4.47 12.07
CA GLY A 179 -21.21 -5.36 11.04
C GLY A 179 -20.17 -5.90 10.07
N LYS A 180 -18.88 -5.89 10.41
CA LYS A 180 -17.84 -6.51 9.57
C LYS A 180 -17.62 -7.97 9.94
N THR A 181 -17.47 -8.83 8.93
CA THR A 181 -16.99 -10.19 9.12
C THR A 181 -15.54 -10.18 9.60
N ILE A 182 -15.24 -11.00 10.60
CA ILE A 182 -13.88 -11.18 11.11
C ILE A 182 -13.47 -12.64 11.02
N LYS A 183 -12.17 -12.88 11.03
CA LYS A 183 -11.57 -14.21 10.95
C LYS A 183 -10.42 -14.31 11.94
N VAL A 184 -10.31 -15.47 12.58
CA VAL A 184 -9.13 -15.81 13.40
C VAL A 184 -8.48 -17.07 12.85
N GLN A 185 -7.15 -17.05 12.78
CA GLN A 185 -6.34 -18.21 12.47
C GLN A 185 -5.49 -18.56 13.67
N TYR A 186 -5.64 -19.79 14.18
CA TYR A 186 -4.80 -20.33 15.24
C TYR A 186 -4.41 -21.77 14.92
N LYS A 187 -3.09 -22.04 14.86
CA LYS A 187 -2.54 -23.31 14.39
C LYS A 187 -3.06 -23.63 12.97
N ASN A 188 -3.72 -24.79 12.81
CA ASN A 188 -4.30 -25.23 11.54
C ASN A 188 -5.82 -25.00 11.47
N ILE A 189 -6.37 -24.20 12.38
CA ILE A 189 -7.81 -23.91 12.47
C ILE A 189 -8.03 -22.47 12.01
N ILE A 190 -9.03 -22.29 11.16
CA ILE A 190 -9.54 -20.99 10.73
C ILE A 190 -11.00 -20.93 11.14
N GLU A 191 -11.35 -19.93 11.93
CA GLU A 191 -12.73 -19.63 12.31
C GLU A 191 -13.12 -18.28 11.71
N ILE A 192 -14.34 -18.20 11.17
CA ILE A 192 -14.90 -16.99 10.55
C ILE A 192 -16.17 -16.66 11.31
N TYR A 193 -16.29 -15.41 11.75
CA TYR A 193 -17.44 -14.91 12.47
C TYR A 193 -18.15 -13.87 11.60
N GLU A 194 -19.35 -14.22 11.15
CA GLU A 194 -20.23 -13.34 10.38
C GLU A 194 -21.24 -12.69 11.33
N PRO A 195 -21.34 -11.35 11.35
CA PRO A 195 -22.21 -10.67 12.29
C PRO A 195 -23.68 -10.82 11.90
N GLU A 196 -24.52 -11.14 12.89
CA GLU A 196 -25.97 -11.12 12.76
C GLU A 196 -26.53 -9.89 13.50
N GLU A 197 -27.42 -9.15 12.84
CA GLU A 197 -28.06 -7.99 13.46
C GLU A 197 -29.27 -8.42 14.30
N PHE A 198 -29.23 -8.12 15.60
CA PHE A 198 -30.32 -8.36 16.53
C PHE A 198 -30.54 -7.12 17.39
N ASN A 199 -31.75 -6.57 17.35
CA ASN A 199 -32.12 -5.33 18.07
C ASN A 199 -31.17 -4.14 17.83
N GLY A 200 -30.61 -4.02 16.62
CA GLY A 200 -29.69 -2.93 16.25
C GLY A 200 -28.26 -3.11 16.75
N GLU A 201 -27.91 -4.27 17.30
CA GLU A 201 -26.55 -4.66 17.66
C GLU A 201 -26.11 -5.86 16.83
N TYR A 202 -24.81 -5.96 16.57
CA TYR A 202 -24.22 -7.11 15.88
C TYR A 202 -23.72 -8.13 16.91
N ILE A 203 -24.28 -9.34 16.82
CA ILE A 203 -23.97 -10.45 17.72
C ILE A 203 -23.34 -11.62 16.96
N LEU A 204 -22.68 -12.49 17.72
CA LEU A 204 -22.26 -13.81 17.25
C LEU A 204 -23.49 -14.68 16.99
N THR A 205 -23.42 -15.55 15.99
CA THR A 205 -24.53 -16.45 15.66
C THR A 205 -24.66 -17.56 16.70
N ASP A 206 -25.85 -18.16 16.79
CA ASP A 206 -26.11 -19.26 17.72
C ASP A 206 -25.17 -20.46 17.47
N GLY A 207 -24.21 -20.64 18.37
CA GLY A 207 -23.20 -21.70 18.31
C GLY A 207 -21.77 -21.21 18.11
N ASP A 208 -21.58 -19.93 17.78
CA ASP A 208 -20.25 -19.32 17.73
C ASP A 208 -19.70 -19.12 19.15
N THR A 209 -18.44 -19.54 19.36
CA THR A 209 -17.74 -19.32 20.63
C THR A 209 -16.35 -18.75 20.38
N LEU A 210 -16.02 -17.67 21.08
CA LEU A 210 -14.66 -17.12 21.10
C LEU A 210 -13.82 -17.86 22.16
N SER A 211 -12.94 -18.73 21.70
CA SER A 211 -12.00 -19.45 22.56
C SER A 211 -10.96 -18.49 23.18
N PRO A 212 -10.65 -18.59 24.48
CA PRO A 212 -9.55 -17.84 25.10
C PRO A 212 -8.21 -18.00 24.38
N GLU A 213 -7.94 -19.18 23.81
CA GLU A 213 -6.72 -19.43 23.03
C GLU A 213 -6.70 -18.63 21.73
N ASN A 214 -7.84 -18.51 21.04
CA ASN A 214 -7.96 -17.69 19.83
C ASN A 214 -7.79 -16.20 20.16
N ILE A 215 -8.27 -15.76 21.33
CA ILE A 215 -8.11 -14.38 21.80
C ILE A 215 -6.64 -14.06 22.10
N LEU A 216 -5.93 -14.96 22.80
CA LEU A 216 -4.56 -14.72 23.27
C LEU A 216 -3.49 -14.98 22.20
N HIS A 217 -3.74 -15.92 21.29
CA HIS A 217 -2.72 -16.45 20.38
C HIS A 217 -3.16 -16.50 18.92
N GLY A 218 -4.41 -16.16 18.62
CA GLY A 218 -4.92 -16.14 17.25
C GLY A 218 -4.43 -14.92 16.47
N GLU A 219 -4.21 -15.13 15.17
CA GLU A 219 -4.02 -14.03 14.24
C GLU A 219 -5.39 -13.57 13.73
N TRP A 220 -5.73 -12.30 13.99
CA TRP A 220 -7.03 -11.75 13.66
C TRP A 220 -7.01 -10.97 12.36
N TYR A 221 -8.12 -11.06 11.63
CA TYR A 221 -8.30 -10.42 10.34
C TYR A 221 -9.72 -9.85 10.21
N ILE A 222 -9.86 -8.68 9.60
CA ILE A 222 -11.15 -8.13 9.17
C ILE A 222 -11.31 -8.44 7.68
N LYS A 223 -12.42 -9.06 7.30
CA LYS A 223 -12.73 -9.32 5.90
C LYS A 223 -13.02 -7.98 5.22
N GLU A 224 -12.30 -7.68 4.16
CA GLU A 224 -12.55 -6.51 3.33
C GLU A 224 -13.60 -6.91 2.27
N ASP A 225 -14.72 -6.19 2.25
CA ASP A 225 -15.88 -6.42 1.34
C ASP A 225 -15.52 -6.22 -0.12
#